data_AF-A0A530JSA3-F1
#
_entry.id   AF-A0A530JSA3-F1
#
_cell.length_a   1.000
_cell.length_b   1.000
_cell.length_c   1.000
_cell.angle_alpha   90.00
_cell.angle_beta   90.00
_cell.angle_gamma   90.00
#
_symmetry.space_group_name_H-M   'P 1'
#
loop_
_entity.id
_entity.type
_entity.pdbx_description
1 polymer ?
#
loop_
_entity_poly.entity_id
_entity_poly.type
_entity_poly.pdbx_seq_one_letter_code
_entity_poly.pdbx_strand_id
1 'polypeptide(L)' 'RKVVVASSETTYGLVFANEPRDPKYFPLDEEYDVDPMDSYALSKIVNEKTARAFAQRNGTDIYALRIGNVI' A
#
# COMPACT_ATOMS: atom_id res chain seq x y z
N ARG A 1 16.59 -11.41 -10.03
CA ARG A 1 15.19 -11.83 -10.34
C ARG A 1 14.29 -10.69 -9.94
N LYS A 2 13.34 -10.30 -10.79
CA LYS A 2 12.34 -9.27 -10.47
C LYS A 2 11.12 -9.90 -9.81
N VAL A 3 10.58 -9.24 -8.80
CA VAL A 3 9.34 -9.64 -8.10
C VAL A 3 8.42 -8.43 -8.04
N VAL A 4 7.14 -8.63 -8.32
CA VAL A 4 6.11 -7.60 -8.20
C VAL A 4 5.06 -8.11 -7.22
N VAL A 5 4.75 -7.31 -6.22
CA VAL A 5 3.67 -7.60 -5.26
C VAL A 5 2.51 -6.62 -5.46
N ALA A 6 1.30 -7.15 -5.46
CA ALA A 6 0.09 -6.36 -5.57
C ALA A 6 -0.31 -5.81 -4.19
N SER A 7 0.00 -4.53 -3.98
CA SER A 7 -0.59 -3.73 -2.93
C SER A 7 -1.93 -3.13 -3.43
N SER A 8 -2.48 -2.16 -2.70
CA SER A 8 -3.76 -1.55 -3.01
C SER A 8 -3.78 -0.07 -2.65
N GLU A 9 -4.61 0.71 -3.36
CA GLU A 9 -4.90 2.10 -2.98
C GLU A 9 -5.46 2.21 -1.55
N THR A 10 -6.09 1.14 -1.03
CA THR A 10 -6.73 1.15 0.30
C THR A 10 -5.75 1.49 1.42
N THR A 11 -4.44 1.30 1.17
CA THR A 11 -3.35 1.71 2.05
C THR A 11 -3.34 3.19 2.39
N TYR A 12 -3.97 4.06 1.57
CA TYR A 12 -4.16 5.48 1.84
C TYR A 12 -5.23 5.77 2.91
N GLY A 13 -5.90 4.75 3.45
CA GLY A 13 -6.80 4.87 4.60
C GLY A 13 -8.10 5.64 4.31
N LEU A 14 -8.44 5.83 3.04
CA LEU A 14 -9.68 6.46 2.59
C LEU A 14 -10.76 5.41 2.33
N VAL A 15 -10.38 4.35 1.62
CA VAL A 15 -11.25 3.23 1.31
C VAL A 15 -11.31 2.30 2.53
N PHE A 16 -12.51 1.85 2.88
CA PHE A 16 -12.81 1.06 4.08
C PHE A 16 -12.53 1.74 5.42
N ALA A 17 -12.37 3.07 5.44
CA ALA A 17 -12.43 3.82 6.69
C ALA A 17 -13.78 3.59 7.40
N ASN A 18 -13.78 3.53 8.73
CA ASN A 18 -14.99 3.29 9.52
C ASN A 18 -16.06 4.38 9.29
N GLU A 19 -15.60 5.62 9.10
CA GLU A 19 -16.41 6.76 8.69
C GLU A 19 -15.81 7.36 7.41
N PRO A 20 -16.61 8.03 6.55
CA PRO A 20 -16.09 8.71 5.37
C PRO A 20 -14.97 9.68 5.73
N ARG A 21 -13.88 9.63 4.96
CA ARG A 21 -12.70 10.47 5.18
C ARG A 21 -12.33 11.20 3.89
N ASP A 22 -12.14 12.50 4.01
CA ASP A 22 -11.67 13.32 2.89
C ASP A 22 -10.15 13.14 2.69
N PRO A 23 -9.68 13.10 1.43
CA PRO A 23 -8.26 13.14 1.11
C PRO A 23 -7.59 14.40 1.62
N LYS A 24 -6.38 14.27 2.17
CA LYS A 24 -5.54 15.41 2.59
C LYS A 24 -5.11 16.28 1.41
N TYR A 25 -4.85 15.66 0.25
CA TYR A 25 -4.52 16.33 -1.01
C TYR A 25 -4.73 15.41 -2.21
N PHE A 26 -4.66 16.01 -3.40
CA PHE A 26 -4.62 15.30 -4.67
C PHE A 26 -3.44 15.79 -5.53
N PRO A 27 -2.90 14.95 -6.43
CA PRO A 27 -3.16 13.50 -6.54
C PRO A 27 -2.67 12.73 -5.29
N LEU A 28 -3.20 11.53 -5.05
CA LEU A 28 -2.66 10.64 -4.02
C LEU A 28 -1.34 10.06 -4.53
N ASP A 29 -0.28 10.19 -3.75
CA ASP A 29 1.05 9.67 -4.05
C ASP A 29 1.60 8.83 -2.88
N GLU A 30 2.76 8.21 -3.08
CA GLU A 30 3.35 7.29 -2.10
C GLU A 30 3.83 7.96 -0.81
N GLU A 31 3.92 9.30 -0.76
CA GLU A 31 4.24 10.08 0.44
C GLU A 31 3.00 10.33 1.31
N TYR A 32 1.80 10.00 0.81
CA TYR A 32 0.57 10.09 1.57
C TYR A 32 0.63 9.18 2.81
N ASP A 33 0.10 9.70 3.93
CA ASP A 33 0.11 9.01 5.22
C ASP A 33 -0.62 7.66 5.15
N VAL A 34 -0.01 6.62 5.70
CA VAL A 34 -0.46 5.24 5.56
C VAL A 34 -1.09 4.80 6.87
N ASP A 35 -2.36 5.18 7.06
CA ASP A 35 -3.09 5.05 8.32
C ASP A 35 -4.49 4.39 8.18
N PRO A 36 -4.60 3.18 7.59
CA PRO A 36 -5.89 2.55 7.41
C PRO A 36 -6.53 2.04 8.71
N MET A 37 -7.85 1.94 8.69
CA MET A 37 -8.66 1.45 9.82
C MET A 37 -9.11 -0.01 9.65
N ASP A 38 -8.87 -0.62 8.49
CA ASP A 38 -9.31 -1.98 8.17
C ASP A 38 -8.14 -2.99 8.07
N SER A 39 -8.46 -4.26 8.27
CA SER A 39 -7.48 -5.35 8.27
C SER A 39 -6.94 -5.69 6.87
N TYR A 40 -7.71 -5.41 5.81
CA TYR A 40 -7.29 -5.68 4.44
C TYR A 40 -6.16 -4.73 4.03
N ALA A 41 -6.36 -3.42 4.17
CA ALA A 41 -5.33 -2.42 3.90
C ALA A 41 -4.10 -2.61 4.79
N LEU A 42 -4.29 -2.92 6.08
CA LEU A 42 -3.19 -3.26 6.99
C LEU A 42 -2.37 -4.45 6.46
N SER A 43 -3.01 -5.51 5.98
CA SER A 43 -2.31 -6.66 5.41
C SER A 43 -1.47 -6.30 4.18
N LYS A 44 -1.93 -5.34 3.36
CA LYS A 44 -1.18 -4.83 2.21
C LYS A 44 0.07 -4.08 2.65
N ILE A 45 -0.03 -3.24 3.68
CA ILE A 45 1.13 -2.54 4.26
C ILE A 45 2.13 -3.55 4.81
N VAL A 46 1.68 -4.57 5.55
CA VAL A 46 2.55 -5.64 6.06
C VAL A 46 3.31 -6.31 4.91
N ASN A 47 2.64 -6.59 3.79
CA ASN A 47 3.29 -7.16 2.61
C ASN A 47 4.30 -6.19 1.98
N GLU A 48 4.02 -4.88 1.90
CA GLU A 48 4.98 -3.87 1.43
C GLU A 48 6.25 -3.84 2.31
N LYS A 49 6.09 -3.83 3.64
CA LYS A 49 7.22 -3.84 4.57
C LYS A 49 8.00 -5.15 4.51
N THR A 50 7.30 -6.27 4.37
CA THR A 50 7.92 -7.58 4.19
C THR A 50 8.76 -7.60 2.90
N ALA A 51 8.18 -7.17 1.78
CA ALA A 51 8.89 -7.04 0.50
C ALA A 51 10.15 -6.18 0.63
N ARG A 52 10.06 -5.01 1.29
CA ARG A 52 11.21 -4.13 1.55
C ARG A 52 12.31 -4.85 2.35
N ALA A 53 11.94 -5.58 3.40
CA ALA A 53 12.91 -6.32 4.22
C ALA A 53 13.64 -7.40 3.40
N PHE A 54 12.93 -8.14 2.55
CA PHE A 54 13.55 -9.14 1.66
C PHE A 54 14.42 -8.51 0.56
N ALA A 55 14.00 -7.37 0.00
CA ALA A 55 14.80 -6.61 -0.95
C ALA A 55 16.13 -6.17 -0.32
N GLN A 56 16.09 -5.62 0.90
CA GLN A 56 17.29 -5.22 1.65
C GLN A 56 18.19 -6.40 2.02
N ARG A 57 17.60 -7.50 2.48
CA ARG A 57 18.36 -8.68 2.93
C ARG A 57 19.10 -9.39 1.79
N ASN A 58 18.43 -9.54 0.64
CA ASN A 58 18.89 -10.44 -0.42
C ASN A 58 19.27 -9.70 -1.71
N GLY A 59 19.20 -8.37 -1.75
CA GLY A 59 19.41 -7.58 -2.97
C GLY A 59 18.42 -7.91 -4.09
N THR A 60 17.25 -8.45 -3.74
CA THR A 60 16.23 -8.81 -4.74
C THR A 60 15.51 -7.55 -5.21
N ASP A 61 15.28 -7.45 -6.52
CA ASP A 61 14.59 -6.32 -7.15
C ASP A 61 13.07 -6.49 -7.01
N ILE A 62 12.47 -5.85 -5.99
CA ILE A 62 11.06 -6.02 -5.61
C ILE A 62 10.31 -4.69 -5.70
N TYR A 63 9.15 -4.72 -6.37
CA TYR A 63 8.26 -3.56 -6.53
C TYR A 63 6.90 -3.87 -5.90
N ALA A 64 6.35 -2.91 -5.14
CA ALA A 64 4.99 -2.98 -4.63
C ALA A 64 4.14 -1.94 -5.34
N LEU A 65 3.05 -2.39 -5.99
CA LEU A 65 2.15 -1.50 -6.73
C LEU A 65 0.87 -1.30 -5.93
N ARG A 66 0.55 -0.05 -5.59
CA ARG A 66 -0.75 0.31 -4.97
C ARG A 66 -1.79 0.44 -6.08
N ILE A 67 -2.45 -0.68 -6.38
CA ILE A 67 -3.39 -0.77 -7.49
C ILE A 67 -4.73 -0.15 -7.06
N GLY A 68 -5.26 0.74 -7.89
CA GLY A 68 -6.61 1.31 -7.74
C GLY A 68 -7.72 0.29 -8.02
N ASN A 69 -8.98 0.73 -7.94
CA ASN A 69 -10.11 -0.12 -8.33
C ASN A 69 -9.98 -0.56 -9.79
N VAL A 70 -10.13 -1.87 -10.02
CA VAL A 70 -10.14 -2.50 -11.34
C VAL A 70 -11.59 -2.89 -11.65
N ILE A 71 -12.11 -2.44 -12.79
CA ILE A 71 -13.48 -2.67 -13.26
C ILE A 71 -13.43 -3.41 -14.59
#